data_AF-A0A520ZJX8-F1
#
_entry.id   AF-A0A520ZJX8-F1
#
_cell.length_a   1.000
_cell.length_b   1.000
_cell.length_c   1.000
_cell.angle_alpha   90.00
_cell.angle_beta   90.00
_cell.angle_gamma   90.00
#
_symmetry.space_group_name_H-M   'P 1'
#
loop_
_entity.id
_entity.type
_entity.pdbx_description
1 polymer ?
#
loop_
_entity_poly.entity_id
_entity_poly.type
_entity_poly.pdbx_seq_one_letter_code
_entity_poly.pdbx_strand_id
1 'polypeptide(L)' 'PTRIWDDGTFTYFAFPRNAPVPAIFRYANGRERTVNTQATEDGVIRVSGVNRQWVLRIGDEVVCIEATPPAGLRHE' A
#
# COMPACT_ATOMS: atom_id res chain seq x y z
N PRO A 1 3.48 -7.56 -2.63
CA PRO A 1 2.08 -7.54 -3.14
C PRO A 1 2.07 -7.87 -4.64
N THR A 2 1.05 -8.57 -5.14
CA THR A 2 0.91 -8.91 -6.58
C THR A 2 0.14 -7.85 -7.37
N ARG A 3 -0.76 -7.13 -6.70
CA ARG A 3 -1.52 -6.02 -7.29
C ARG A 3 -1.85 -5.00 -6.22
N ILE A 4 -1.87 -3.73 -6.61
CA ILE A 4 -2.24 -2.61 -5.74
C ILE A 4 -3.16 -1.71 -6.55
N TRP A 5 -4.28 -1.31 -5.96
CA TRP A 5 -5.23 -0.39 -6.57
C TRP A 5 -5.94 0.40 -5.46
N ASP A 6 -6.57 1.50 -5.83
CA ASP A 6 -7.40 2.29 -4.94
C ASP A 6 -8.75 2.62 -5.60
N ASP A 7 -9.75 2.94 -4.78
CA ASP A 7 -11.09 3.35 -5.22
C ASP A 7 -11.38 4.84 -4.94
N GLY A 8 -10.33 5.63 -4.66
CA GLY A 8 -10.44 7.01 -4.20
C GLY A 8 -10.66 7.18 -2.69
N THR A 9 -10.99 6.12 -1.95
CA THR A 9 -11.20 6.16 -0.48
C THR A 9 -10.31 5.17 0.26
N PHE A 10 -10.11 3.98 -0.29
CA PHE A 10 -9.31 2.90 0.26
C PHE A 10 -8.27 2.44 -0.76
N THR A 11 -7.13 1.99 -0.24
CA THR A 11 -6.10 1.31 -1.03
C THR A 11 -6.15 -0.17 -0.73
N TYR A 12 -6.06 -1.00 -1.75
CA TYR A 12 -6.16 -2.44 -1.70
C TYR A 12 -4.83 -3.06 -2.13
N PHE A 13 -4.30 -3.94 -1.29
CA PHE A 13 -3.08 -4.68 -1.56
C PHE A 13 -3.42 -6.16 -1.68
N ALA A 14 -3.30 -6.72 -2.88
CA ALA A 14 -3.44 -8.16 -3.07
C ALA A 14 -2.11 -8.87 -2.79
N PHE A 15 -2.19 -9.98 -2.07
CA PHE A 15 -1.09 -10.87 -1.76
C PHE A 15 -1.41 -12.30 -2.22
N PRO A 16 -0.40 -13.11 -2.58
CA PRO A 16 -0.56 -14.53 -2.83
C PRO A 16 -1.15 -15.26 -1.60
N ARG A 17 -1.87 -16.37 -1.84
CA ARG A 17 -2.64 -17.12 -0.82
C ARG A 17 -1.85 -17.71 0.36
N ASN A 18 -0.52 -17.58 0.40
CA ASN A 18 0.35 -18.02 1.50
C ASN A 18 1.47 -16.99 1.81
N ALA A 19 1.33 -15.76 1.34
CA ALA A 19 2.31 -14.73 1.64
C ALA A 19 2.16 -14.23 3.09
N PRO A 20 3.25 -13.87 3.76
CA PRO A 20 3.18 -13.26 5.08
C PRO A 20 2.40 -11.94 5.02
N VAL A 21 1.59 -11.68 6.04
CA VAL A 21 0.81 -10.45 6.17
C VAL A 21 1.74 -9.33 6.68
N PRO A 22 2.01 -8.27 5.88
CA PRO A 22 2.85 -7.17 6.32
C PRO A 22 2.11 -6.23 7.27
N ALA A 23 2.87 -5.51 8.10
CA ALA A 23 2.39 -4.25 8.66
C ALA A 23 2.46 -3.16 7.58
N ILE A 24 1.35 -2.46 7.34
CA ILE A 24 1.24 -1.44 6.29
C ILE A 24 1.19 -0.06 6.93
N PHE A 25 2.03 0.84 6.43
CA PHE A 25 2.11 2.23 6.85
C PHE A 25 1.96 3.14 5.64
N ARG A 26 1.29 4.28 5.83
CA ARG A 26 1.34 5.35 4.84
C ARG A 26 2.59 6.20 5.08
N TYR A 27 3.28 6.58 4.02
CA TYR A 27 4.40 7.52 4.10
C TYR A 27 3.96 8.89 3.60
N ALA A 28 4.00 9.89 4.46
CA ALA A 28 3.63 11.26 4.12
C ALA A 28 4.47 12.25 4.92
N ASN A 29 4.85 13.36 4.30
CA ASN A 29 5.63 14.44 4.95
C ASN A 29 6.91 13.91 5.62
N GLY A 30 7.62 13.00 4.95
CA GLY A 30 8.87 12.42 5.43
C GLY A 30 8.74 11.42 6.58
N ARG A 31 7.52 10.99 6.95
CA ARG A 31 7.28 10.11 8.10
C ARG A 31 6.27 9.00 7.79
N GLU A 32 6.50 7.84 8.39
CA GLU A 32 5.55 6.73 8.43
C GLU A 32 4.40 7.04 9.40
N ARG A 33 3.19 6.66 9.03
CA ARG A 33 1.99 6.76 9.86
C ARG A 33 1.22 5.44 9.81
N THR A 34 0.78 5.00 10.98
CA THR A 34 -0.13 3.86 11.10
C THR A 34 -1.46 4.17 10.42
N VAL A 35 -2.04 3.14 9.82
CA VAL A 35 -3.32 3.17 9.12
C VAL A 35 -4.16 2.00 9.57
N ASN A 36 -5.47 2.12 9.42
CA ASN A 36 -6.36 1.00 9.68
C ASN A 36 -6.32 0.04 8.49
N THR A 37 -6.08 -1.23 8.77
CA THR A 37 -6.00 -2.29 7.78
C THR A 37 -7.00 -3.39 8.10
N GLN A 38 -7.66 -3.92 7.07
CA GLN A 38 -8.58 -5.04 7.18
C GLN A 38 -8.20 -6.08 6.11
N ALA A 39 -7.81 -7.27 6.54
CA ALA A 39 -7.59 -8.40 5.63
C ALA A 39 -8.94 -9.03 5.23
N THR A 40 -9.09 -9.38 3.97
CA THR A 40 -10.22 -10.16 3.44
C THR A 40 -9.79 -11.61 3.18
N GLU A 41 -10.76 -12.52 3.05
CA GLU A 41 -10.50 -13.96 2.81
C GLU A 41 -9.78 -14.25 1.48
N ASP A 42 -9.83 -13.31 0.52
CA ASP A 42 -9.23 -13.46 -0.81
C ASP A 42 -7.75 -13.05 -0.87
N GLY A 43 -7.11 -12.80 0.27
CA GLY A 43 -5.72 -12.34 0.33
C GLY A 43 -5.55 -10.87 -0.07
N VAL A 44 -6.63 -10.07 0.04
CA VAL A 44 -6.60 -8.63 -0.19
C VAL A 44 -6.62 -7.91 1.16
N ILE A 45 -5.67 -7.00 1.38
CA ILE A 45 -5.67 -6.11 2.53
C ILE A 45 -6.19 -4.76 2.09
N ARG A 46 -7.34 -4.37 2.66
CA ARG A 46 -7.93 -3.04 2.49
C ARG A 46 -7.34 -2.10 3.54
N VAL A 47 -6.90 -0.94 3.09
CA VAL A 47 -6.23 0.08 3.90
C VAL A 47 -6.98 1.39 3.79
N SER A 48 -7.20 2.05 4.92
CA SER A 48 -7.89 3.35 4.96
C SER A 48 -7.06 4.44 4.28
N GLY A 49 -7.66 5.12 3.31
CA GLY A 49 -7.07 6.26 2.61
C GLY A 49 -6.37 5.89 1.30
N VAL A 50 -6.11 6.91 0.50
CA VAL A 50 -5.28 6.85 -0.70
C VAL A 50 -3.99 7.60 -0.43
N ASN A 51 -2.87 7.04 -0.86
CA ASN A 51 -1.58 7.69 -0.73
C ASN A 51 -0.65 7.31 -1.88
N ARG A 52 0.27 8.23 -2.19
CA ARG A 52 1.29 7.98 -3.21
C ARG A 52 2.38 7.04 -2.73
N GLN A 53 2.68 7.04 -1.43
CA GLN A 53 3.77 6.24 -0.88
C GLN A 53 3.30 5.36 0.28
N TRP A 54 3.68 4.10 0.25
CA TRP A 54 3.36 3.11 1.26
C TRP A 54 4.62 2.37 1.69
N VAL A 55 4.68 1.99 2.96
CA VAL A 55 5.75 1.18 3.52
C VAL A 55 5.13 -0.10 4.06
N LEU A 56 5.61 -1.23 3.57
CA LEU A 56 5.23 -2.56 4.03
C LEU A 56 6.41 -3.12 4.83
N ARG A 57 6.15 -3.64 6.02
CA ARG A 57 7.15 -4.27 6.88
C ARG A 57 6.80 -5.74 7.11
N ILE A 58 7.76 -6.63 6.88
CA ILE A 58 7.63 -8.08 7.04
C ILE A 58 8.84 -8.57 7.82
N GLY A 59 8.68 -8.81 9.12
CA GLY A 59 9.82 -9.06 10.00
C GLY A 59 10.82 -7.90 9.94
N ASP A 60 12.04 -8.18 9.52
CA ASP A 60 13.12 -7.19 9.35
C ASP A 60 13.17 -6.56 7.95
N GLU A 61 12.35 -7.04 7.01
CA GLU A 61 12.30 -6.51 5.65
C GLU A 61 11.38 -5.29 5.54
N VAL A 62 11.81 -4.31 4.74
CA VAL A 62 11.05 -3.08 4.45
C VAL A 62 10.91 -2.93 2.94
N VAL A 63 9.67 -2.77 2.49
CA VAL A 63 9.34 -2.54 1.08
C VAL A 63 8.64 -1.19 0.94
N CYS A 64 9.26 -0.27 0.19
CA CYS A 64 8.68 1.02 -0.15
C CYS A 64 7.97 0.93 -1.51
N ILE A 65 6.73 1.39 -1.55
CA ILE A 65 5.89 1.38 -2.73
C ILE A 65 5.55 2.82 -3.06
N GLU A 66 5.85 3.24 -4.29
CA GLU A 66 5.52 4.57 -4.78
C GLU A 66 4.65 4.47 -6.04
N ALA A 67 3.47 5.08 -5.98
CA ALA A 67 2.60 5.26 -7.12
C ALA A 67 3.31 6.13 -8.16
N THR A 68 3.62 5.55 -9.31
CA THR A 68 4.13 6.31 -10.44
C THR A 68 2.98 7.13 -11.02
N PRO A 69 3.11 8.47 -11.12
CA PRO A 69 2.08 9.26 -11.77
C PRO A 69 1.88 8.77 -13.22
N PRO A 70 0.64 8.77 -13.75
CA PRO A 70 0.40 8.38 -15.13
C PRO A 70 1.27 9.22 -16.05
N ALA A 71 1.83 8.60 -17.08
CA ALA A 71 2.91 9.12 -17.93
C ALA A 71 2.63 10.43 -18.70
N GLY A 72 1.52 11.12 -18.44
CA GLY A 72 1.14 12.40 -19.06
C GLY A 72 1.03 13.59 -18.10
N LEU A 73 1.37 13.45 -16.81
CA LEU A 73 1.35 14.54 -15.82
C LEU A 73 2.75 15.05 -15.43
N ARG A 74 3.73 14.95 -16.35
CA ARG A 74 4.93 15.80 -16.24
C ARG A 74 4.57 17.15 -16.89
N HIS A 75 4.12 18.09 -16.08
CA HIS A 75 4.08 19.48 -16.51
C HIS A 75 5.52 19.98 -16.64
N GLU A 76 5.86 20.32 -17.88
CA GLU A 76 6.95 21.20 -18.30
C GLU A 76 6.89 22.58 -17.63
#